data_AF-X0WSS9-F1
#
_entry.id   AF-X0WSS9-F1
#
_cell.length_a   1.000
_cell.length_b   1.000
_cell.length_c   1.000
_cell.angle_alpha   90.00
_cell.angle_beta   90.00
_cell.angle_gamma   90.00
#
_symmetry.space_group_name_H-M   'P 1'
#
loop_
_entity.id
_entity.type
_entity.pdbx_description
1 polymer ?
#
loop_
_entity_poly.entity_id
_entity_poly.type
_entity_poly.pdbx_seq_one_letter_code
_entity_poly.pdbx_strand_id
1 'polypeptide(L)'
;DPIIFGHVVSVFFKDVFEKHASVFAELGISPNNGLGDLFAKIKSLPEEKRAEIEADIQACYENGPKLAMVNSDKGITNLHVPSDVIIDASMPAAIRNSGRMWGPDGKLHDTKFVIPDSSYAGVYHEVINFCKKHGAFDPTTMGTIPNVGLMAQKAEEYGSHDKTFQIPSGGKVRVVSASGQTMIEHKVEEGDIWRMCQVKDLPIQDWVKLAVNRAKATGSPAVFWLDKNRAHDAQLIPKVNRYLQDHDTKGLEIHIMSPV
;
A
#
# COMPACT_ATOMS: atom_id res chain seq x y z
N ASP A 1 -0.54 4.25 -6.60
CA ASP A 1 -0.30 4.86 -5.26
C ASP A 1 -0.33 6.38 -5.29
N PRO A 2 0.40 7.10 -6.17
CA PRO A 2 0.36 8.58 -6.18
C PRO A 2 -1.03 9.19 -6.34
N ILE A 3 -1.92 8.55 -7.12
CA ILE A 3 -3.32 8.99 -7.28
C ILE A 3 -4.10 8.83 -5.96
N ILE A 4 -3.91 7.73 -5.24
CA ILE A 4 -4.55 7.48 -3.94
C ILE A 4 -4.03 8.49 -2.92
N PHE A 5 -2.72 8.71 -2.89
CA PHE A 5 -2.09 9.72 -2.04
C PHE A 5 -2.63 11.12 -2.33
N GLY A 6 -2.70 11.50 -3.61
CA GLY A 6 -3.27 12.78 -4.02
C GLY A 6 -4.73 12.93 -3.63
N HIS A 7 -5.53 11.88 -3.71
CA HIS A 7 -6.91 11.92 -3.21
C HIS A 7 -6.97 12.22 -1.70
N VAL A 8 -6.09 11.61 -0.89
CA VAL A 8 -5.99 11.92 0.54
C VAL A 8 -5.58 13.38 0.78
N VAL A 9 -4.61 13.90 0.02
CA VAL A 9 -4.18 15.31 0.09
C VAL A 9 -5.36 16.24 -0.28
N SER A 10 -6.05 15.97 -1.38
CA SER A 10 -7.20 16.77 -1.82
C SER A 10 -8.34 16.77 -0.82
N VAL A 11 -8.62 15.65 -0.15
CA VAL A 11 -9.67 15.57 0.86
C VAL A 11 -9.26 16.28 2.15
N PHE A 12 -8.01 16.11 2.61
CA PHE A 12 -7.53 16.77 3.83
C PHE A 12 -7.48 18.29 3.69
N PHE A 13 -7.07 18.80 2.52
CA PHE A 13 -6.95 20.24 2.23
C PHE A 13 -8.04 20.73 1.28
N LYS A 14 -9.24 20.14 1.33
CA LYS A 14 -10.34 20.40 0.39
C LYS A 14 -10.60 21.89 0.20
N ASP A 15 -10.77 22.63 1.30
CA ASP A 15 -11.09 24.04 1.26
C ASP A 15 -10.00 24.89 0.57
N VAL A 16 -8.72 24.51 0.74
CA VAL A 16 -7.58 25.16 0.08
C VAL A 16 -7.61 24.89 -1.42
N PHE A 17 -7.79 23.63 -1.83
CA PHE A 17 -7.83 23.25 -3.24
C PHE A 17 -9.05 23.84 -3.97
N GLU A 18 -10.19 23.96 -3.30
CA GLU A 18 -11.39 24.59 -3.86
C GLU A 18 -11.22 26.11 -3.98
N LYS A 19 -10.75 26.78 -2.92
CA LYS A 19 -10.58 28.24 -2.89
C LYS A 19 -9.52 28.73 -3.90
N HIS A 20 -8.43 27.98 -4.06
CA HIS A 20 -7.29 28.40 -4.90
C HIS A 20 -7.18 27.62 -6.22
N ALA A 21 -8.25 26.95 -6.65
CA ALA A 21 -8.26 26.07 -7.82
C ALA A 21 -7.66 26.71 -9.09
N SER A 22 -8.02 27.95 -9.41
CA SER A 22 -7.51 28.66 -10.61
C SER A 22 -5.99 28.85 -10.54
N VAL A 23 -5.49 29.33 -9.41
CA VAL A 23 -4.05 29.58 -9.20
C VAL A 23 -3.28 28.26 -9.23
N PHE A 24 -3.83 27.21 -8.63
CA PHE A 24 -3.21 25.89 -8.64
C PHE A 24 -3.16 25.27 -10.05
N ALA A 25 -4.20 25.47 -10.86
CA ALA A 25 -4.21 25.06 -12.25
C ALA A 25 -3.16 25.80 -13.09
N GLU A 26 -3.04 27.13 -12.92
CA GLU A 26 -2.03 27.96 -13.59
C GLU A 26 -0.60 27.54 -13.24
N LEU A 27 -0.35 27.20 -11.97
CA LEU A 27 0.95 26.73 -11.50
C LEU A 27 1.21 25.24 -11.79
N GLY A 28 0.22 24.51 -12.33
CA GLY A 28 0.30 23.07 -12.55
C GLY A 28 0.53 22.28 -11.26
N ILE A 29 -0.06 22.71 -10.14
CA ILE A 29 0.02 22.02 -8.85
C ILE A 29 -0.81 20.74 -8.92
N SER A 30 -0.22 19.62 -8.51
CA SER A 30 -0.91 18.33 -8.44
C SER A 30 -0.88 17.78 -7.01
N PRO A 31 -2.03 17.40 -6.43
CA PRO A 31 -2.07 16.80 -5.11
C PRO A 31 -1.32 15.46 -5.06
N ASN A 32 -1.18 14.77 -6.21
CA ASN A 32 -0.43 13.51 -6.32
C ASN A 32 1.05 13.65 -5.97
N ASN A 33 1.60 14.88 -6.05
CA ASN A 33 2.99 15.19 -5.73
C ASN A 33 3.17 15.63 -4.25
N GLY A 34 2.08 15.78 -3.50
CA GLY A 34 2.09 16.22 -2.11
C GLY A 34 2.31 17.73 -1.91
N LEU A 35 2.24 18.15 -0.65
CA LEU A 35 2.36 19.57 -0.29
C LEU A 35 3.74 20.16 -0.58
N GLY A 36 4.80 19.33 -0.63
CA GLY A 36 6.14 19.81 -0.97
C GLY A 36 6.19 20.48 -2.35
N ASP A 37 5.49 19.89 -3.34
CA ASP A 37 5.36 20.47 -4.69
C ASP A 37 4.54 21.77 -4.66
N LEU A 38 3.44 21.79 -3.90
CA LEU A 38 2.61 22.99 -3.71
C LEU A 38 3.44 24.13 -3.13
N PHE A 39 4.11 23.92 -1.98
CA PHE A 39 4.96 24.92 -1.32
C PHE A 39 6.11 25.38 -2.22
N ALA A 40 6.66 24.51 -3.07
CA ALA A 40 7.70 24.90 -4.02
C ALA A 40 7.16 25.84 -5.10
N LYS A 41 5.98 25.57 -5.65
CA LYS A 41 5.39 26.33 -6.76
C LYS A 41 4.83 27.69 -6.35
N ILE A 42 4.20 27.79 -5.17
CA ILE A 42 3.63 29.06 -4.70
C ILE A 42 4.68 30.13 -4.37
N LYS A 43 5.98 29.77 -4.28
CA LYS A 43 7.09 30.74 -4.13
C LYS A 43 7.21 31.72 -5.29
N SER A 44 6.67 31.37 -6.46
CA SER A 44 6.64 32.24 -7.64
C SER A 44 5.56 33.33 -7.58
N LEU A 45 4.61 33.22 -6.63
CA LEU A 45 3.50 34.16 -6.47
C LEU A 45 3.93 35.43 -5.71
N PRO A 46 3.17 36.53 -5.85
CA PRO A 46 3.29 37.68 -4.95
C PRO A 46 3.12 37.27 -3.49
N GLU A 47 3.86 37.95 -2.60
CA GLU A 47 3.90 37.63 -1.16
C GLU A 47 2.52 37.53 -0.52
N GLU A 48 1.63 38.48 -0.82
CA GLU A 48 0.27 38.51 -0.29
C GLU A 48 -0.52 37.24 -0.66
N LYS A 49 -0.42 36.79 -1.91
CA LYS A 49 -1.13 35.59 -2.37
C LYS A 49 -0.50 34.31 -1.80
N ARG A 50 0.83 34.27 -1.68
CA ARG A 50 1.52 33.15 -1.04
C ARG A 50 1.11 33.04 0.43
N ALA A 51 1.14 34.15 1.17
CA ALA A 51 0.75 34.20 2.58
C ALA A 51 -0.72 33.80 2.79
N GLU A 52 -1.62 34.19 1.89
CA GLU A 52 -3.02 33.75 1.94
C GLU A 52 -3.14 32.22 1.84
N ILE A 53 -2.47 31.60 0.85
CA ILE A 53 -2.50 30.15 0.65
C ILE A 53 -1.90 29.42 1.87
N GLU A 54 -0.76 29.90 2.38
CA GLU A 54 -0.11 29.32 3.56
C GLU A 54 -0.99 29.43 4.81
N ALA A 55 -1.70 30.54 5.00
CA ALA A 55 -2.65 30.72 6.10
C ALA A 55 -3.85 29.76 5.99
N ASP A 56 -4.40 29.56 4.78
CA ASP A 56 -5.50 28.62 4.58
C ASP A 56 -5.06 27.17 4.81
N ILE A 57 -3.83 26.79 4.42
CA ILE A 57 -3.25 25.48 4.73
C ILE A 57 -3.11 25.30 6.25
N GLN A 58 -2.62 26.33 6.95
CA GLN A 58 -2.48 26.31 8.40
C GLN A 58 -3.85 26.16 9.09
N ALA A 59 -4.89 26.83 8.59
CA ALA A 59 -6.24 26.67 9.08
C ALA A 59 -6.78 25.24 8.91
N CYS A 60 -6.44 24.52 7.83
CA CYS A 60 -6.77 23.10 7.69
C CYS A 60 -6.09 22.24 8.75
N TYR A 61 -4.83 22.53 9.13
CA TYR A 61 -4.16 21.81 10.22
C TYR A 61 -4.79 22.07 11.59
N GLU A 62 -5.22 23.30 11.85
CA GLU A 62 -5.86 23.68 13.11
C GLU A 62 -7.25 23.08 13.27
N ASN A 63 -8.00 22.96 12.17
CA ASN A 63 -9.35 22.43 12.17
C ASN A 63 -9.42 20.91 11.90
N GLY A 64 -8.30 20.30 11.46
CA GLY A 64 -8.20 18.88 11.14
C GLY A 64 -7.57 18.02 12.26
N PRO A 65 -7.53 16.69 12.09
CA PRO A 65 -6.76 15.84 12.98
C PRO A 65 -5.26 16.11 12.79
N LYS A 66 -4.49 15.94 13.87
CA LYS A 66 -3.02 15.97 13.79
C LYS A 66 -2.53 14.89 12.83
N LEU A 67 -1.57 15.26 11.98
CA LEU A 67 -0.89 14.31 11.10
C LEU A 67 0.38 13.77 11.75
N ALA A 68 0.76 12.57 11.33
CA ALA A 68 2.10 12.06 11.58
C ALA A 68 3.13 12.95 10.85
N MET A 69 4.29 13.12 11.48
CA MET A 69 5.39 13.94 10.99
C MET A 69 6.52 13.05 10.50
N VAL A 70 7.07 13.40 9.34
CA VAL A 70 8.36 12.90 8.85
C VAL A 70 9.48 13.65 9.56
N ASN A 71 9.32 14.97 9.74
CA ASN A 71 10.24 15.81 10.50
C ASN A 71 9.46 16.94 11.18
N SER A 72 9.27 16.84 12.49
CA SER A 72 8.51 17.83 13.28
C SER A 72 9.20 19.20 13.33
N ASP A 73 10.53 19.23 13.45
CA ASP A 73 11.29 20.49 13.56
C ASP A 73 11.20 21.36 12.31
N LYS A 74 10.98 20.72 11.16
CA LYS A 74 10.83 21.36 9.85
C LYS A 74 9.38 21.45 9.37
N GLY A 75 8.41 20.99 10.17
CA GLY A 75 6.99 20.96 9.77
C GLY A 75 6.66 20.00 8.64
N ILE A 76 7.53 19.01 8.34
CA ILE A 76 7.30 18.04 7.26
C ILE A 76 6.35 16.95 7.74
N THR A 77 5.12 16.98 7.24
CA THR A 77 4.03 16.02 7.53
C THR A 77 4.08 14.79 6.62
N ASN A 78 3.32 13.75 6.97
CA ASN A 78 3.07 12.56 6.16
C ASN A 78 2.47 12.86 4.77
N LEU A 79 1.93 14.07 4.55
CA LEU A 79 1.32 14.49 3.29
C LEU A 79 2.23 15.42 2.45
N HIS A 80 3.50 15.60 2.86
CA HIS A 80 4.44 16.44 2.12
C HIS A 80 4.95 15.80 0.84
N VAL A 81 5.43 14.56 0.90
CA VAL A 81 5.99 13.85 -0.25
C VAL A 81 5.48 12.40 -0.25
N PRO A 82 4.91 11.90 -1.37
CA PRO A 82 4.31 10.57 -1.43
C PRO A 82 5.29 9.42 -1.15
N SER A 83 6.60 9.65 -1.33
CA SER A 83 7.65 8.66 -1.13
C SER A 83 8.30 8.69 0.26
N ASP A 84 7.95 9.64 1.13
CA ASP A 84 8.60 9.76 2.45
C ASP A 84 8.18 8.62 3.39
N VAL A 85 6.92 8.18 3.33
CA VAL A 85 6.36 7.17 4.21
C VAL A 85 5.91 5.96 3.41
N ILE A 86 6.85 5.02 3.24
CA ILE A 86 6.64 3.78 2.49
C ILE A 86 6.16 2.69 3.45
N ILE A 87 5.05 2.01 3.12
CA ILE A 87 4.31 1.13 4.03
C ILE A 87 5.15 -0.03 4.60
N ASP A 88 6.01 -0.63 3.80
CA ASP A 88 6.83 -1.79 4.16
C ASP A 88 7.92 -1.45 5.21
N ALA A 89 8.40 -0.22 5.22
CA ALA A 89 9.32 0.29 6.24
C ALA A 89 8.60 0.97 7.41
N SER A 90 7.58 1.78 7.12
CA SER A 90 6.93 2.64 8.11
C SER A 90 6.05 1.87 9.09
N MET A 91 5.29 0.86 8.62
CA MET A 91 4.42 0.07 9.51
C MET A 91 5.22 -0.73 10.54
N PRO A 92 6.29 -1.49 10.17
CA PRO A 92 7.13 -2.15 11.17
C PRO A 92 7.80 -1.18 12.14
N ALA A 93 8.26 -0.01 11.66
CA ALA A 93 8.86 1.01 12.52
C ALA A 93 7.86 1.53 13.56
N ALA A 94 6.63 1.82 13.16
CA ALA A 94 5.58 2.28 14.05
C ALA A 94 5.15 1.20 15.06
N ILE A 95 4.98 -0.05 14.61
CA ILE A 95 4.67 -1.20 15.49
C ILE A 95 5.76 -1.37 16.55
N ARG A 96 7.03 -1.33 16.15
CA ARG A 96 8.18 -1.40 17.07
C ARG A 96 8.16 -0.25 18.08
N ASN A 97 7.79 0.96 17.65
CA ASN A 97 7.66 2.13 18.50
C ASN A 97 6.31 2.19 19.22
N SER A 98 5.85 1.05 19.76
CA SER A 98 4.61 0.92 20.54
C SER A 98 3.32 1.27 19.77
N GLY A 99 3.31 1.10 18.44
CA GLY A 99 2.16 1.45 17.60
C GLY A 99 1.96 2.95 17.43
N ARG A 100 3.03 3.75 17.53
CA ARG A 100 2.97 5.22 17.54
C ARG A 100 3.78 5.84 16.41
N MET A 101 3.40 7.05 16.03
CA MET A 101 4.15 7.92 15.12
C MET A 101 4.41 9.29 15.76
N TRP A 102 5.39 10.02 15.23
CA TRP A 102 5.75 11.35 15.71
C TRP A 102 4.68 12.37 15.32
N GLY A 103 4.25 13.19 16.28
CA GLY A 103 3.33 14.31 16.07
C GLY A 103 4.05 15.65 15.89
N PRO A 104 3.30 16.75 15.67
CA PRO A 104 3.86 18.09 15.46
C PRO A 104 4.59 18.64 16.69
N ASP A 105 4.34 18.08 17.88
CA ASP A 105 5.03 18.43 19.13
C ASP A 105 6.36 17.67 19.33
N GLY A 106 6.80 16.89 18.34
CA GLY A 106 8.01 16.09 18.42
C GLY A 106 7.90 14.92 19.41
N LYS A 107 6.69 14.44 19.70
CA LYS A 107 6.44 13.30 20.60
C LYS A 107 5.70 12.16 19.88
N LEU A 108 5.77 10.96 20.44
CA LEU A 108 5.06 9.79 19.94
C LEU A 108 3.60 9.78 20.38
N HIS A 109 2.68 9.56 19.44
CA HIS A 109 1.24 9.46 19.67
C HIS A 109 0.67 8.20 19.02
N ASP A 110 -0.38 7.65 19.64
CA ASP A 110 -1.17 6.60 19.02
C ASP A 110 -1.72 7.09 17.67
N THR A 111 -1.66 6.23 16.66
CA THR A 111 -1.93 6.63 15.27
C THR A 111 -3.01 5.75 14.65
N LYS A 112 -3.91 6.38 13.90
CA LYS A 112 -4.79 5.67 12.96
C LYS A 112 -4.01 5.45 11.66
N PHE A 113 -3.48 4.24 11.47
CA PHE A 113 -2.81 3.87 10.22
C PHE A 113 -3.86 3.65 9.13
N VAL A 114 -3.88 4.54 8.13
CA VAL A 114 -4.80 4.46 7.00
C VAL A 114 -4.12 3.71 5.85
N ILE A 115 -4.55 2.48 5.60
CA ILE A 115 -4.14 1.67 4.45
C ILE A 115 -5.41 1.44 3.62
N PRO A 116 -5.60 2.16 2.49
CA PRO A 116 -6.89 2.20 1.80
C PRO A 116 -7.34 0.85 1.23
N ASP A 117 -6.42 0.05 0.69
CA ASP A 117 -6.71 -1.27 0.14
C ASP A 117 -6.63 -2.35 1.22
N SER A 118 -7.59 -3.27 1.22
CA SER A 118 -7.72 -4.30 2.26
C SER A 118 -6.89 -5.57 2.00
N SER A 119 -6.25 -5.72 0.83
CA SER A 119 -5.55 -6.97 0.46
C SER A 119 -4.46 -7.35 1.46
N TYR A 120 -3.76 -6.35 2.02
CA TYR A 120 -2.63 -6.56 2.93
C TYR A 120 -2.79 -5.85 4.28
N ALA A 121 -3.74 -4.92 4.41
CA ALA A 121 -3.94 -4.13 5.63
C ALA A 121 -4.23 -5.01 6.86
N GLY A 122 -4.94 -6.12 6.68
CA GLY A 122 -5.32 -7.04 7.75
C GLY A 122 -4.12 -7.63 8.50
N VAL A 123 -3.01 -7.90 7.80
CA VAL A 123 -1.80 -8.48 8.40
C VAL A 123 -1.22 -7.52 9.46
N TYR A 124 -1.10 -6.24 9.14
CA TYR A 124 -0.61 -5.25 10.10
C TYR A 124 -1.57 -5.06 11.27
N HIS A 125 -2.88 -5.09 11.00
CA HIS A 125 -3.89 -4.99 12.05
C HIS A 125 -3.78 -6.14 13.05
N GLU A 126 -3.57 -7.37 12.56
CA GLU A 126 -3.44 -8.55 13.41
C GLU A 126 -2.16 -8.50 14.26
N VAL A 127 -1.04 -8.06 13.69
CA VAL A 127 0.20 -7.84 14.47
C VAL A 127 0.00 -6.78 15.56
N ILE A 128 -0.72 -5.70 15.27
CA ILE A 128 -1.04 -4.67 16.29
C ILE A 128 -1.91 -5.26 17.40
N ASN A 129 -2.94 -6.05 17.07
CA ASN A 129 -3.82 -6.70 18.05
C ASN A 129 -3.05 -7.71 18.90
N PHE A 130 -2.16 -8.49 18.27
CA PHE A 130 -1.28 -9.42 18.96
C PHE A 130 -0.40 -8.68 19.99
N CYS A 131 0.28 -7.61 19.59
CA CYS A 131 1.12 -6.83 20.50
C CYS A 131 0.32 -6.14 21.62
N LYS A 132 -0.90 -5.68 21.34
CA LYS A 132 -1.80 -5.14 22.39
C LYS A 132 -2.16 -6.18 23.44
N LYS A 133 -2.35 -7.44 23.03
CA LYS A 133 -2.74 -8.54 23.92
C LYS A 133 -1.54 -9.17 24.65
N HIS A 134 -0.40 -9.28 23.98
CA HIS A 134 0.74 -10.08 24.45
C HIS A 134 1.97 -9.24 24.83
N GLY A 135 1.92 -7.92 24.62
CA GLY A 135 3.08 -7.04 24.78
C GLY A 135 3.99 -7.03 23.55
N ALA A 136 5.09 -6.28 23.64
CA ALA A 136 6.09 -6.24 22.58
C ALA A 136 6.78 -7.60 22.40
N PHE A 137 7.24 -7.89 21.17
CA PHE A 137 8.10 -9.04 20.93
C PHE A 137 9.39 -8.96 21.74
N ASP A 138 9.85 -10.09 22.25
CA ASP A 138 11.14 -10.24 22.93
C ASP A 138 12.19 -10.80 21.95
N PRO A 139 13.16 -9.99 21.50
CA PRO A 139 14.18 -10.43 20.57
C PRO A 139 15.10 -11.54 21.10
N THR A 140 15.16 -11.74 22.42
CA THR A 140 16.04 -12.75 23.04
C THR A 140 15.45 -14.16 22.99
N THR A 141 14.14 -14.27 22.79
CA THR A 141 13.40 -15.54 22.82
C THR A 141 12.53 -15.78 21.58
N MET A 142 12.23 -14.75 20.78
CA MET A 142 11.38 -14.91 19.60
C MET A 142 12.00 -15.86 18.56
N GLY A 143 11.13 -16.60 17.88
CA GLY A 143 11.51 -17.39 16.71
C GLY A 143 11.85 -16.51 15.49
N THR A 144 11.95 -17.15 14.33
CA THR A 144 12.20 -16.48 13.05
C THR A 144 11.14 -16.87 12.03
N ILE A 145 10.80 -15.94 11.14
CA ILE A 145 9.87 -16.15 10.02
C ILE A 145 10.60 -15.76 8.73
N PRO A 146 11.28 -16.70 8.07
CA PRO A 146 11.85 -16.48 6.74
C PRO A 146 10.75 -16.34 5.68
N ASN A 147 11.07 -15.70 4.55
CA ASN A 147 10.15 -15.53 3.43
C ASN A 147 10.66 -16.21 2.14
N VAL A 148 9.75 -16.85 1.42
CA VAL A 148 9.96 -17.33 0.03
C VAL A 148 8.95 -16.61 -0.86
N GLY A 149 9.39 -15.54 -1.52
CA GLY A 149 8.52 -14.65 -2.29
C GLY A 149 8.39 -15.02 -3.77
N LEU A 150 7.17 -14.92 -4.30
CA LEU A 150 6.87 -15.02 -5.71
C LEU A 150 7.09 -13.66 -6.39
N MET A 151 8.21 -13.49 -7.10
CA MET A 151 8.56 -12.19 -7.71
C MET A 151 9.09 -12.28 -9.14
N ALA A 152 9.42 -13.47 -9.62
CA ALA A 152 10.07 -13.65 -10.91
C ALA A 152 9.19 -13.13 -12.07
N GLN A 153 9.84 -12.48 -13.04
CA GLN A 153 9.19 -11.93 -14.24
C GLN A 153 8.13 -10.84 -13.96
N LYS A 154 8.37 -10.00 -12.93
CA LYS A 154 7.45 -8.93 -12.48
C LYS A 154 6.08 -9.50 -12.12
N ALA A 155 6.09 -10.50 -11.23
CA ALA A 155 4.87 -11.16 -10.80
C ALA A 155 3.90 -10.16 -10.13
N GLU A 156 2.61 -10.36 -10.41
CA GLU A 156 1.49 -9.72 -9.72
C GLU A 156 1.50 -8.18 -9.87
N GLU A 157 1.38 -7.44 -8.76
CA GLU A 157 1.31 -5.98 -8.75
C GLU A 157 2.57 -5.31 -9.32
N TYR A 158 3.76 -5.90 -9.15
CA TYR A 158 5.03 -5.35 -9.67
C TYR A 158 5.05 -5.23 -11.20
N GLY A 159 4.22 -6.01 -11.89
CA GLY A 159 4.08 -5.98 -13.34
C GLY A 159 2.92 -5.12 -13.83
N SER A 160 2.19 -4.42 -12.95
CA SER A 160 0.89 -3.81 -13.30
C SER A 160 0.95 -2.34 -13.75
N HIS A 161 2.12 -1.68 -13.67
CA HIS A 161 2.24 -0.24 -13.87
C HIS A 161 1.73 0.24 -15.24
N ASP A 162 2.08 -0.47 -16.31
CA ASP A 162 1.63 -0.21 -17.70
C ASP A 162 0.18 -0.65 -17.97
N LYS A 163 -0.47 -1.26 -16.98
CA LYS A 163 -1.84 -1.79 -17.02
C LYS A 163 -2.72 -1.17 -15.93
N THR A 164 -2.35 0.00 -15.43
CA THR A 164 -3.08 0.75 -14.41
C THR A 164 -3.52 2.07 -15.00
N PHE A 165 -4.81 2.38 -14.88
CA PHE A 165 -5.44 3.54 -15.51
C PHE A 165 -6.35 4.25 -14.52
N GLN A 166 -6.30 5.59 -14.52
CA GLN A 166 -7.37 6.40 -13.96
C GLN A 166 -8.49 6.49 -15.00
N ILE A 167 -9.71 6.14 -14.60
CA ILE A 167 -10.85 6.07 -15.50
C ILE A 167 -11.32 7.49 -15.88
N PRO A 168 -11.37 7.83 -17.17
CA PRO A 168 -11.70 9.20 -17.60
C PRO A 168 -13.20 9.50 -17.60
N SER A 169 -14.06 8.48 -17.60
CA SER A 169 -15.51 8.63 -17.59
C SER A 169 -16.19 7.33 -17.17
N GLY A 170 -17.36 7.41 -16.55
CA GLY A 170 -18.11 6.23 -16.12
C GLY A 170 -18.51 5.30 -17.28
N GLY A 171 -18.53 3.99 -17.00
CA GLY A 171 -18.83 2.96 -18.00
C GLY A 171 -18.41 1.57 -17.56
N LYS A 172 -17.73 0.85 -18.46
CA LYS A 172 -17.23 -0.50 -18.22
C LYS A 172 -15.81 -0.68 -18.75
N VAL A 173 -14.95 -1.32 -17.96
CA VAL A 173 -13.67 -1.86 -18.43
C VAL A 173 -13.85 -3.33 -18.74
N ARG A 174 -13.46 -3.75 -19.95
CA ARG A 174 -13.49 -5.16 -20.38
C ARG A 174 -12.11 -5.62 -20.80
N VAL A 175 -11.71 -6.79 -20.33
CA VAL A 175 -10.58 -7.55 -20.87
C VAL A 175 -11.14 -8.56 -21.84
N VAL A 176 -10.79 -8.43 -23.12
CA VAL A 176 -11.30 -9.29 -24.20
C VAL A 176 -10.18 -10.14 -24.78
N SER A 177 -10.50 -11.37 -25.15
CA SER A 177 -9.58 -12.25 -25.88
C SER A 177 -9.50 -11.86 -27.35
N ALA A 178 -8.57 -12.47 -28.10
CA ALA A 178 -8.44 -12.26 -29.54
C ALA A 178 -9.68 -12.68 -30.34
N SER A 179 -10.53 -13.56 -29.81
CA SER A 179 -11.80 -13.95 -30.45
C SER A 179 -12.95 -12.96 -30.18
N GLY A 180 -12.71 -11.92 -29.38
CA GLY A 180 -13.74 -10.98 -28.93
C GLY A 180 -14.53 -11.43 -27.69
N GLN A 181 -14.24 -12.63 -27.16
CA GLN A 181 -14.87 -13.09 -25.91
C GLN A 181 -14.41 -12.21 -24.74
N THR A 182 -15.37 -11.72 -23.94
CA THR A 182 -15.07 -10.99 -22.70
C THR A 182 -14.64 -11.97 -21.62
N MET A 183 -13.46 -11.72 -21.03
CA MET A 183 -12.84 -12.54 -19.99
C MET A 183 -13.11 -11.96 -18.60
N ILE A 184 -12.99 -10.64 -18.46
CA ILE A 184 -13.20 -9.88 -17.23
C ILE A 184 -13.97 -8.61 -17.59
N GLU A 185 -14.97 -8.24 -16.80
CA GLU A 185 -15.73 -6.99 -16.94
C GLU A 185 -15.94 -6.35 -15.57
N HIS A 186 -15.71 -5.04 -15.48
CA HIS A 186 -16.01 -4.23 -14.31
C HIS A 186 -16.82 -3.00 -14.73
N LYS A 187 -17.87 -2.67 -13.97
CA LYS A 187 -18.48 -1.33 -14.02
C LYS A 187 -17.52 -0.38 -13.30
N VAL A 188 -17.28 0.78 -13.89
CA VAL A 188 -16.37 1.80 -13.36
C VAL A 188 -17.01 3.18 -13.45
N GLU A 189 -16.56 4.07 -12.58
CA GLU A 189 -16.95 5.49 -12.53
C GLU A 189 -15.75 6.38 -12.89
N GLU A 190 -16.02 7.66 -13.17
CA GLU A 190 -14.94 8.62 -13.44
C GLU A 190 -14.04 8.78 -12.21
N GLY A 191 -12.73 8.77 -12.42
CA GLY A 191 -11.73 8.90 -11.36
C GLY A 191 -11.33 7.57 -10.71
N ASP A 192 -12.05 6.48 -10.94
CA ASP A 192 -11.67 5.14 -10.46
C ASP A 192 -10.25 4.77 -10.91
N ILE A 193 -9.55 3.98 -10.10
CA ILE A 193 -8.27 3.39 -10.49
C ILE A 193 -8.51 1.94 -10.85
N TRP A 194 -8.43 1.62 -12.14
CA TRP A 194 -8.51 0.25 -12.62
C TRP A 194 -7.12 -0.31 -12.89
N ARG A 195 -6.85 -1.56 -12.48
CA ARG A 195 -5.56 -2.23 -12.68
C ARG A 195 -5.72 -3.68 -13.12
N MET A 196 -4.75 -4.17 -13.90
CA MET A 196 -4.62 -5.59 -14.23
C MET A 196 -3.22 -6.11 -13.92
N CYS A 197 -3.19 -7.23 -13.17
CA CYS A 197 -1.96 -7.92 -12.78
C CYS A 197 -1.79 -9.22 -13.58
N GLN A 198 -0.56 -9.72 -13.65
CA GLN A 198 -0.25 -10.99 -14.30
C GLN A 198 0.79 -11.75 -13.49
N VAL A 199 0.64 -13.06 -13.41
CA VAL A 199 1.68 -13.96 -12.92
C VAL A 199 1.76 -15.16 -13.85
N LYS A 200 2.99 -15.53 -14.23
CA LYS A 200 3.23 -16.61 -15.18
C LYS A 200 3.38 -17.93 -14.44
N ASP A 201 3.04 -19.01 -15.13
CA ASP A 201 3.01 -20.34 -14.53
C ASP A 201 4.40 -20.85 -14.10
N LEU A 202 5.44 -20.62 -14.92
CA LEU A 202 6.81 -21.00 -14.60
C LEU A 202 7.33 -20.36 -13.29
N PRO A 203 7.16 -19.04 -13.04
CA PRO A 203 7.41 -18.43 -11.73
C PRO A 203 6.70 -19.13 -10.56
N ILE A 204 5.46 -19.59 -10.74
CA ILE A 204 4.69 -20.26 -9.68
C ILE A 204 5.31 -21.64 -9.37
N GLN A 205 5.67 -22.40 -10.40
CA GLN A 205 6.35 -23.69 -10.23
C GLN A 205 7.69 -23.54 -9.47
N ASP A 206 8.52 -22.56 -9.87
CA ASP A 206 9.80 -22.30 -9.22
C ASP A 206 9.62 -21.83 -7.76
N TRP A 207 8.61 -21.00 -7.50
CA TRP A 207 8.25 -20.57 -6.15
C TRP A 207 7.85 -21.74 -5.24
N VAL A 208 6.99 -22.66 -5.72
CA VAL A 208 6.61 -23.87 -4.95
C VAL A 208 7.83 -24.76 -4.70
N LYS A 209 8.66 -25.00 -5.73
CA LYS A 209 9.91 -25.75 -5.60
C LYS A 209 10.83 -25.15 -4.54
N LEU A 210 11.01 -23.83 -4.55
CA LEU A 210 11.84 -23.13 -3.58
C LEU A 210 11.28 -23.25 -2.16
N ALA A 211 9.96 -23.13 -1.99
CA ALA A 211 9.31 -23.30 -0.69
C ALA A 211 9.54 -24.70 -0.11
N VAL A 212 9.36 -25.76 -0.91
CA VAL A 212 9.63 -27.15 -0.48
C VAL A 212 11.11 -27.34 -0.14
N ASN A 213 12.02 -26.82 -0.96
CA ASN A 213 13.46 -26.91 -0.70
C ASN A 213 13.84 -26.24 0.62
N ARG A 214 13.26 -25.07 0.93
CA ARG A 214 13.52 -24.36 2.19
C ARG A 214 12.94 -25.11 3.38
N ALA A 215 11.69 -25.58 3.30
CA ALA A 215 11.08 -26.38 4.36
C ALA A 215 11.89 -27.64 4.66
N LYS A 216 12.36 -28.35 3.62
CA LYS A 216 13.21 -29.54 3.76
C LYS A 216 14.58 -29.23 4.36
N ALA A 217 15.19 -28.11 3.95
CA ALA A 217 16.52 -27.72 4.43
C ALA A 217 16.51 -27.25 5.89
N THR A 218 15.42 -26.64 6.36
CA THR A 218 15.35 -26.10 7.72
C THR A 218 14.57 -26.98 8.69
N GLY A 219 13.75 -27.92 8.19
CA GLY A 219 12.81 -28.68 8.99
C GLY A 219 11.66 -27.84 9.57
N SER A 220 11.51 -26.59 9.13
CA SER A 220 10.48 -25.68 9.62
C SER A 220 9.17 -25.88 8.86
N PRO A 221 8.01 -25.70 9.52
CA PRO A 221 6.73 -25.62 8.82
C PRO A 221 6.73 -24.48 7.79
N ALA A 222 6.07 -24.70 6.65
CA ALA A 222 5.89 -23.68 5.61
C ALA A 222 4.40 -23.36 5.43
N VAL A 223 4.06 -22.07 5.37
CA VAL A 223 2.67 -21.62 5.20
C VAL A 223 2.59 -20.75 3.95
N PHE A 224 1.80 -21.19 2.97
CA PHE A 224 1.42 -20.37 1.82
C PHE A 224 0.28 -19.44 2.23
N TRP A 225 0.54 -18.13 2.21
CA TRP A 225 -0.45 -17.11 2.55
C TRP A 225 -1.29 -16.78 1.32
N LEU A 226 -2.47 -17.41 1.22
CA LEU A 226 -3.39 -17.30 0.09
C LEU A 226 -4.83 -17.24 0.59
N ASP A 227 -5.53 -16.14 0.31
CA ASP A 227 -6.94 -15.98 0.68
C ASP A 227 -7.87 -16.56 -0.40
N LYS A 228 -8.55 -17.67 -0.10
CA LYS A 228 -9.51 -18.30 -1.02
C LYS A 228 -10.66 -17.37 -1.46
N ASN A 229 -10.94 -16.30 -0.74
CA ASN A 229 -11.96 -15.32 -1.10
C ASN A 229 -11.44 -14.25 -2.07
N ARG A 230 -10.12 -14.14 -2.25
CA ARG A 230 -9.50 -13.30 -3.27
C ARG A 230 -9.37 -14.09 -4.57
N ALA A 231 -10.04 -13.63 -5.62
CA ALA A 231 -10.14 -14.37 -6.89
C ALA A 231 -8.78 -14.76 -7.49
N HIS A 232 -7.76 -13.91 -7.33
CA HIS A 232 -6.38 -14.18 -7.74
C HIS A 232 -5.77 -15.36 -6.96
N ASP A 233 -5.76 -15.28 -5.63
CA ASP A 233 -5.24 -16.32 -4.75
C ASP A 233 -6.00 -17.65 -4.92
N ALA A 234 -7.31 -17.60 -5.15
CA ALA A 234 -8.12 -18.77 -5.48
C ALA A 234 -7.66 -19.50 -6.75
N GLN A 235 -6.97 -18.80 -7.68
CA GLN A 235 -6.31 -19.42 -8.84
C GLN A 235 -4.90 -19.92 -8.52
N LEU A 236 -4.20 -19.32 -7.54
CA LEU A 236 -2.89 -19.79 -7.08
C LEU A 236 -3.00 -21.07 -6.24
N ILE A 237 -4.00 -21.19 -5.36
CA ILE A 237 -4.22 -22.36 -4.51
C ILE A 237 -4.21 -23.70 -5.28
N PRO A 238 -5.00 -23.88 -6.37
CA PRO A 238 -4.95 -25.12 -7.14
C PRO A 238 -3.60 -25.37 -7.82
N LYS A 239 -2.88 -24.32 -8.22
CA LYS A 239 -1.52 -24.45 -8.77
C LYS A 239 -0.52 -24.91 -7.71
N VAL A 240 -0.56 -24.33 -6.51
CA VAL A 240 0.25 -24.77 -5.38
C VAL A 240 -0.03 -26.24 -5.06
N ASN A 241 -1.31 -26.62 -4.91
CA ASN A 241 -1.69 -28.00 -4.65
C ASN A 241 -1.24 -28.97 -5.74
N ARG A 242 -1.27 -28.55 -7.02
CA ARG A 242 -0.80 -29.37 -8.14
C ARG A 242 0.71 -29.57 -8.12
N TYR A 243 1.48 -28.49 -7.92
CA TYR A 243 2.94 -28.52 -8.02
C TYR A 243 3.61 -29.08 -6.75
N LEU A 244 2.94 -29.03 -5.60
CA LEU A 244 3.40 -29.77 -4.42
C LEU A 244 3.48 -31.30 -4.66
N GLN A 245 2.66 -31.85 -5.58
CA GLN A 245 2.68 -33.27 -5.94
C GLN A 245 3.91 -33.65 -6.79
N ASP A 246 4.60 -32.66 -7.38
CA ASP A 246 5.80 -32.88 -8.17
C ASP A 246 7.08 -32.93 -7.29
N HIS A 247 6.92 -32.89 -5.96
CA HIS A 247 8.00 -32.88 -4.98
C HIS A 247 7.80 -33.90 -3.86
N ASP A 248 8.90 -34.37 -3.28
CA ASP A 248 8.88 -35.21 -2.07
C ASP A 248 8.61 -34.35 -0.83
N THR A 249 7.36 -34.33 -0.39
CA THR A 249 6.88 -33.60 0.79
C THR A 249 6.75 -34.49 2.03
N LYS A 250 7.25 -35.74 1.99
CA LYS A 250 7.15 -36.67 3.11
C LYS A 250 7.86 -36.11 4.35
N GLY A 251 7.13 -36.00 5.45
CA GLY A 251 7.65 -35.47 6.71
C GLY A 251 7.79 -33.95 6.77
N LEU A 252 7.31 -33.22 5.75
CA LEU A 252 7.22 -31.76 5.78
C LEU A 252 5.84 -31.34 6.28
N GLU A 253 5.80 -30.27 7.08
CA GLU A 253 4.58 -29.60 7.47
C GLU A 253 4.34 -28.40 6.54
N ILE A 254 3.34 -28.50 5.67
CA ILE A 254 3.02 -27.46 4.67
C ILE A 254 1.53 -27.14 4.74
N HIS A 255 1.22 -25.85 4.90
CA HIS A 255 -0.15 -25.34 5.02
C HIS A 255 -0.46 -24.30 3.95
N ILE A 256 -1.75 -24.13 3.63
CA ILE A 256 -2.28 -23.00 2.87
C ILE A 256 -3.30 -22.31 3.75
N MET A 257 -3.06 -21.06 4.11
CA MET A 257 -3.89 -20.27 5.03
C MET A 257 -4.10 -18.86 4.49
N SER A 258 -5.20 -18.23 4.87
CA SER A 258 -5.39 -16.79 4.62
C SER A 258 -4.28 -15.98 5.32
N PRO A 259 -3.87 -14.81 4.81
CA PRO A 259 -2.96 -13.91 5.50
C PRO A 259 -3.41 -13.50 6.92
N VAL A 260 -4.72 -13.58 7.21
CA VAL A 260 -5.35 -13.35 8.53
C VAL A 260 -6.29 -14.50 8.85
#